data_AF-A0A846XPX0-F1
#
_entry.id   AF-A0A846XPX0-F1
#
_cell.length_a   1.000
_cell.length_b   1.000
_cell.length_c   1.000
_cell.angle_alpha   90.00
_cell.angle_beta   90.00
_cell.angle_gamma   90.00
#
_symmetry.space_group_name_H-M   'P 1'
#
loop_
_entity.id
_entity.type
_entity.pdbx_description
1 polymer ?
#
loop_
_entity_poly.entity_id
_entity_poly.type
_entity_poly.pdbx_seq_one_letter_code
_entity_poly.pdbx_strand_id
1 'polypeptide(L)'
;MGEICIDPESARQAGTAISTDSNDSRLRLEQQFDEIEPAKQANDGWQTGAALADFAQMRKTDILSSLAELDSIGQKIVEVVTSRMTVDERYATSLDRVGKAVDAMSQ
;
A
#
# COMPACT_ATOMS: atom_id res chain seq x y z
N MET A 1 -0.75 11.43 26.30
CA MET A 1 -0.82 10.72 25.01
C MET A 1 -1.20 9.28 25.32
N GLY A 2 -2.36 8.83 24.85
CA GLY A 2 -2.82 7.45 25.07
C GLY A 2 -1.97 6.48 24.26
N GLU A 3 -1.68 5.33 24.84
CA GLU A 3 -0.94 4.26 24.17
C GLU A 3 -1.77 3.75 22.99
N ILE A 4 -1.30 4.01 21.77
CA ILE A 4 -1.95 3.52 20.55
C ILE A 4 -1.55 2.05 20.41
N CYS A 5 -2.43 1.17 20.89
CA CYS A 5 -2.28 -0.27 20.74
C CYS A 5 -2.80 -0.66 19.35
N ILE A 6 -1.89 -0.77 18.38
CA ILE A 6 -2.20 -1.29 17.04
C ILE A 6 -1.93 -2.79 17.06
N ASP A 7 -2.97 -3.59 16.78
CA ASP A 7 -2.80 -5.02 16.55
C ASP A 7 -1.94 -5.25 15.29
N PRO A 8 -0.77 -5.89 15.41
CA PRO A 8 0.14 -6.13 14.30
C PRO A 8 -0.53 -6.90 13.16
N GLU A 9 -1.32 -7.94 13.48
CA GLU A 9 -1.91 -8.78 12.44
C GLU A 9 -2.96 -8.01 11.62
N SER A 10 -3.85 -7.27 12.28
CA SER A 10 -4.81 -6.38 11.62
C SER A 10 -4.13 -5.31 10.76
N ALA A 11 -3.03 -4.72 11.23
CA ALA A 11 -2.28 -3.72 10.47
C ALA A 11 -1.59 -4.31 9.23
N ARG A 12 -1.04 -5.52 9.35
CA ARG A 12 -0.46 -6.26 8.21
C ARG A 12 -1.51 -6.57 7.15
N GLN A 13 -2.69 -7.04 7.57
CA GLN A 13 -3.82 -7.32 6.69
C GLN A 13 -4.29 -6.04 5.97
N ALA A 14 -4.42 -4.94 6.70
CA ALA A 14 -4.77 -3.64 6.10
C ALA A 14 -3.74 -3.17 5.06
N GLY A 15 -2.44 -3.27 5.37
CA GLY A 15 -1.37 -2.92 4.42
C GLY A 15 -1.40 -3.78 3.15
N THR A 16 -1.70 -5.07 3.29
CA THR A 16 -1.84 -6.01 2.17
C THR A 16 -3.06 -5.70 1.31
N ALA A 17 -4.20 -5.38 1.94
CA ALA A 17 -5.43 -4.98 1.26
C ALA A 17 -5.22 -3.69 0.47
N ILE A 18 -4.59 -2.66 1.07
CA ILE A 18 -4.27 -1.40 0.39
C ILE A 18 -3.42 -1.64 -0.87
N SER A 19 -2.37 -2.47 -0.77
CA SER A 19 -1.51 -2.80 -1.91
C SER A 19 -2.29 -3.53 -3.01
N THR A 20 -3.11 -4.52 -2.63
CA THR A 20 -3.94 -5.30 -3.58
C THR A 20 -4.94 -4.41 -4.29
N ASP A 21 -5.73 -3.63 -3.53
CA ASP A 21 -6.78 -2.77 -4.04
C ASP A 21 -6.22 -1.66 -4.93
N SER A 22 -5.03 -1.12 -4.59
CA SER A 22 -4.35 -0.11 -5.40
C SER A 22 -3.90 -0.67 -6.74
N ASN A 23 -3.40 -1.90 -6.76
CA ASN A 23 -2.95 -2.57 -7.98
C ASN A 23 -4.15 -2.98 -8.87
N ASP A 24 -5.23 -3.48 -8.28
CA ASP A 24 -6.48 -3.76 -8.98
C ASP A 24 -7.09 -2.49 -9.58
N SER A 25 -7.08 -1.40 -8.82
CA SER A 25 -7.55 -0.09 -9.28
C SER A 25 -6.70 0.42 -10.44
N ARG A 26 -5.38 0.19 -10.42
CA ARG A 26 -4.47 0.54 -11.52
C ARG A 26 -4.86 -0.17 -12.81
N LEU A 27 -5.09 -1.49 -12.75
CA LEU A 27 -5.50 -2.28 -13.92
C LEU A 27 -6.83 -1.80 -14.52
N ARG A 28 -7.81 -1.49 -13.66
CA ARG A 28 -9.11 -0.94 -14.11
C ARG A 28 -8.97 0.44 -14.73
N LEU A 29 -8.12 1.29 -14.16
CA LEU A 29 -7.88 2.64 -14.66
C LEU A 29 -7.21 2.62 -16.04
N GLU A 30 -6.24 1.72 -16.24
CA GLU A 30 -5.61 1.54 -17.55
C GLU A 30 -6.65 1.27 -18.64
N GLN A 31 -7.59 0.34 -18.38
CA GLN A 31 -8.69 0.00 -19.29
C GLN A 31 -9.65 1.17 -19.57
N GLN A 32 -9.99 1.97 -18.54
CA GLN A 32 -10.91 3.11 -18.71
C GLN A 32 -10.35 4.21 -19.62
N PHE A 33 -9.03 4.31 -19.71
CA PHE A 33 -8.37 5.34 -20.50
C PHE A 33 -7.93 4.86 -21.89
N ASP A 34 -8.16 3.59 -22.24
CA ASP A 34 -7.91 3.08 -23.60
C ASP A 34 -8.81 3.77 -24.64
N GLU A 35 -9.94 4.33 -24.22
CA GLU A 35 -10.87 5.07 -25.09
C GLU A 35 -10.44 6.51 -25.39
N ILE A 36 -9.41 7.07 -24.74
CA ILE A 36 -8.96 8.46 -25.01
C ILE A 36 -8.55 8.63 -26.48
N GLU A 37 -7.70 7.74 -26.98
CA GLU A 37 -7.12 7.88 -28.32
C GLU A 37 -8.19 7.71 -29.43
N PRO A 38 -9.08 6.71 -29.36
CA PRO A 38 -10.27 6.65 -30.23
C PRO A 38 -11.15 7.90 -30.16
N ALA A 39 -11.41 8.42 -28.96
CA ALA A 39 -12.25 9.61 -28.77
C ALA A 39 -11.59 10.88 -29.34
N LYS A 40 -10.26 10.99 -29.28
CA LYS A 40 -9.49 12.07 -29.91
C LYS A 40 -9.62 12.01 -31.44
N GLN A 41 -9.46 10.83 -32.03
CA GLN A 41 -9.57 10.62 -33.48
C GLN A 41 -11.00 10.88 -33.99
N ALA A 42 -12.03 10.51 -33.23
CA ALA A 42 -13.42 10.79 -33.58
C ALA A 42 -13.76 12.30 -33.54
N ASN A 43 -13.01 13.08 -32.77
CA ASN A 43 -13.18 14.54 -32.65
C ASN A 43 -12.12 15.33 -33.45
N ASP A 44 -11.47 14.70 -34.44
CA ASP A 44 -10.50 15.39 -35.28
C ASP A 44 -11.15 16.58 -36.02
N GLY A 45 -10.44 17.71 -36.05
CA GLY A 45 -10.96 19.00 -36.54
C GLY A 45 -11.76 19.84 -35.54
N TRP A 46 -12.12 19.32 -34.36
CA TRP A 46 -12.69 20.11 -33.27
C TRP A 46 -11.59 20.76 -32.45
N GLN A 47 -11.66 22.09 -32.24
CA GLN A 47 -10.66 22.84 -31.47
C GLN A 47 -10.44 22.31 -30.04
N THR A 48 -11.44 21.64 -29.45
CA THR A 48 -11.39 21.13 -28.07
C THR A 48 -10.94 19.67 -27.97
N GLY A 49 -10.91 18.90 -29.07
CA GLY A 49 -10.63 17.47 -29.05
C GLY A 49 -9.23 17.14 -28.50
N ALA A 50 -8.21 17.87 -28.96
CA ALA A 50 -6.84 17.70 -28.47
C ALA A 50 -6.71 18.08 -26.98
N ALA A 51 -7.29 19.20 -26.56
CA ALA A 51 -7.24 19.66 -25.18
C ALA A 51 -7.94 18.70 -24.20
N LEU A 52 -9.03 18.06 -24.62
CA LEU A 52 -9.72 17.03 -23.83
C LEU A 52 -8.88 15.75 -23.69
N ALA A 53 -8.19 15.34 -24.75
CA ALA A 53 -7.29 14.19 -24.70
C ALA A 53 -6.09 14.46 -23.77
N ASP A 54 -5.49 15.64 -23.86
CA ASP A 54 -4.39 16.04 -22.98
C ASP A 54 -4.82 16.11 -21.51
N PHE A 55 -6.01 16.66 -21.24
CA PHE A 55 -6.59 16.68 -19.89
C PHE A 55 -6.85 15.27 -19.35
N ALA A 56 -7.43 14.39 -20.16
CA ALA A 56 -7.68 13.00 -19.78
C ALA A 56 -6.36 12.27 -19.47
N GLN A 57 -5.32 12.49 -20.28
CA GLN A 57 -4.00 11.89 -20.07
C GLN A 57 -3.31 12.42 -18.79
N MET A 58 -3.46 13.72 -18.49
CA MET A 58 -2.98 14.31 -17.24
C MET A 58 -3.69 13.67 -16.05
N ARG A 59 -5.02 13.55 -16.11
CA ARG A 59 -5.82 12.90 -15.06
C ARG A 59 -5.45 11.43 -14.87
N LYS A 60 -5.18 10.68 -15.94
CA LYS A 60 -4.67 9.31 -15.87
C LYS A 60 -3.37 9.26 -15.07
N THR A 61 -2.42 10.13 -15.41
CA THR A 61 -1.11 10.20 -14.75
C THR A 61 -1.25 10.51 -13.25
N ASP A 62 -2.06 11.49 -12.88
CA ASP A 62 -2.28 11.86 -11.47
C ASP A 62 -2.86 10.71 -10.64
N ILE A 63 -3.85 10.00 -11.19
CA ILE A 63 -4.48 8.88 -10.50
C ILE A 63 -3.50 7.70 -10.38
N LEU A 64 -2.75 7.39 -11.44
CA LEU A 64 -1.72 6.34 -11.40
C LEU A 64 -0.63 6.65 -10.36
N SER A 65 -0.20 7.91 -10.26
CA SER A 65 0.76 8.33 -9.24
C SER A 65 0.21 8.13 -7.83
N SER A 66 -1.05 8.52 -7.61
CA SER A 66 -1.71 8.37 -6.30
C SER A 66 -1.85 6.88 -5.91
N LEU A 67 -2.18 6.02 -6.87
CA LEU A 67 -2.26 4.57 -6.64
C LEU A 67 -0.89 3.95 -6.34
N ALA A 68 0.18 4.43 -6.99
CA ALA A 68 1.54 3.98 -6.70
C ALA A 68 1.99 4.41 -5.28
N GLU A 69 1.60 5.60 -4.83
CA GLU A 69 1.85 6.05 -3.46
C GLU A 69 1.12 5.18 -2.43
N LEU A 70 -0.16 4.85 -2.69
CA LEU A 70 -0.95 3.97 -1.83
C LEU A 70 -0.34 2.57 -1.72
N ASP A 71 0.12 1.99 -2.84
CA ASP A 71 0.84 0.72 -2.82
C ASP A 71 2.11 0.79 -1.99
N SER A 72 2.92 1.85 -2.16
CA SER A 72 4.12 2.06 -1.34
C SER A 72 3.80 2.18 0.15
N ILE A 73 2.71 2.86 0.51
CA ILE A 73 2.25 2.98 1.91
C ILE A 73 1.84 1.60 2.44
N GLY A 74 1.06 0.82 1.68
CA GLY A 74 0.65 -0.53 2.05
C GLY A 74 1.86 -1.43 2.36
N GLN A 75 2.86 -1.42 1.48
CA GLN A 75 4.11 -2.17 1.66
C GLN A 75 4.89 -1.72 2.91
N LYS A 76 5.02 -0.42 3.15
CA LYS A 76 5.69 0.13 4.35
C LYS A 76 4.98 -0.28 5.64
N ILE A 77 3.65 -0.30 5.65
CA ILE A 77 2.89 -0.78 6.81
C ILE A 77 3.25 -2.24 7.10
N VAL A 78 3.21 -3.10 6.07
CA VAL A 78 3.56 -4.52 6.21
C VAL A 78 4.99 -4.70 6.71
N GLU A 79 5.96 -3.95 6.16
CA GLU A 79 7.36 -4.00 6.56
C GLU A 79 7.57 -3.61 8.03
N VAL A 80 7.03 -2.44 8.43
CA VAL A 80 7.16 -1.93 9.79
C VAL A 80 6.56 -2.90 10.80
N VAL A 81 5.36 -3.41 10.51
CA VAL A 81 4.67 -4.36 11.39
C VAL A 81 5.42 -5.68 11.51
N THR A 82 5.89 -6.23 10.39
CA THR A 82 6.67 -7.48 10.38
C THR A 82 7.97 -7.34 11.17
N SER A 83 8.64 -6.19 11.04
CA SER A 83 9.86 -5.91 11.81
C SER A 83 9.59 -5.87 13.32
N ARG A 84 8.46 -5.28 13.75
CA ARG A 84 8.07 -5.20 15.17
C ARG A 84 7.74 -6.59 15.73
N MET A 85 6.95 -7.38 15.02
CA MET A 85 6.65 -8.76 15.43
C MET A 85 7.93 -9.59 15.62
N THR A 86 8.90 -9.46 14.71
CA THR A 86 10.19 -10.15 14.81
C THR A 86 10.98 -9.72 16.05
N VAL A 87 10.93 -8.44 16.42
CA VAL A 87 11.57 -7.91 17.61
C VAL A 87 10.90 -8.44 18.87
N ASP A 88 9.56 -8.47 18.92
CA ASP A 88 8.80 -8.99 20.06
C ASP A 88 9.06 -10.48 20.29
N GLU A 89 9.11 -11.30 19.22
CA GLU A 89 9.47 -12.72 19.30
C GLU A 89 10.89 -12.94 19.87
N ARG A 90 11.85 -12.11 19.47
CA ARG A 90 13.22 -12.16 19.99
C ARG A 90 13.27 -11.81 21.48
N TYR A 91 12.54 -10.77 21.90
CA TYR A 91 12.45 -10.41 23.31
C TYR A 91 11.79 -11.51 24.14
N ALA A 92 10.65 -12.05 23.69
CA ALA A 92 9.97 -13.16 24.35
C ALA A 92 10.90 -14.38 24.54
N THR A 93 11.65 -14.75 23.49
CA THR A 93 12.64 -15.83 23.55
C THR A 93 13.75 -15.53 24.55
N SER A 94 14.25 -14.29 24.57
CA SER A 94 15.31 -13.89 25.51
C SER A 94 14.83 -13.90 26.96
N LEU A 95 13.60 -13.45 27.22
CA LEU A 95 12.98 -13.44 28.55
C LEU A 95 12.70 -14.86 29.04
N ASP A 96 12.23 -15.77 28.18
CA ASP A 96 12.07 -17.19 28.52
C ASP A 96 13.40 -17.83 28.92
N ARG A 97 14.49 -17.51 28.20
CA ARG A 97 15.84 -17.97 28.57
C ARG A 97 16.30 -17.42 29.91
N VAL A 98 16.06 -16.13 30.17
CA VAL A 98 16.38 -15.51 31.46
C VAL A 98 15.56 -16.15 32.58
N GLY A 99 14.26 -16.38 32.37
CA GLY A 99 13.40 -17.06 33.34
C GLY A 99 13.91 -18.45 33.69
N LYS A 100 14.22 -19.28 32.69
CA LYS A 100 14.81 -20.61 32.89
C LYS A 100 16.16 -20.57 33.62
N ALA A 101 17.01 -19.58 33.32
CA ALA A 101 18.30 -19.41 33.99
C ALA A 101 18.13 -19.01 35.47
N VAL A 102 17.19 -18.12 35.77
CA VAL A 102 16.85 -17.71 37.14
C VAL A 102 16.30 -18.89 37.93
N ASP A 103 15.38 -19.67 37.36
CA ASP A 103 14.82 -20.86 38.02
C ASP A 103 15.92 -21.88 38.36
N ALA A 104 16.86 -22.12 37.44
CA ALA A 104 17.99 -23.03 37.66
C ALA A 104 18.96 -22.57 38.76
N MET A 105 19.07 -21.26 39.01
CA MET A 105 19.88 -20.71 40.10
C MET A 105 19.18 -20.73 41.47
N SER A 106 17.87 -20.98 41.48
CA SER A 106 17.05 -21.02 42.70
C SER A 106 16.90 -22.43 43.29
N GLN A 107 17.47 -23.45 42.64
CA GLN A 107 17.61 -24.83 43.11
C GLN A 107 19.02 -25.08 43.65
#